data_AF-A0A534X969-F1
#
_entry.id   AF-A0A534X969-F1
#
_cell.length_a   1.000
_cell.length_b   1.000
_cell.length_c   1.000
_cell.angle_alpha   90.00
_cell.angle_beta   90.00
_cell.angle_gamma   90.00
#
_symmetry.space_group_name_H-M   'P 1'
#
loop_
_entity.id
_entity.type
_entity.pdbx_description
1 polymer ?
#
loop_
_entity_poly.entity_id
_entity_poly.type
_entity_poly.pdbx_seq_one_letter_code
_entity_poly.pdbx_strand_id
1 'polypeptide(L)'
;MSVTAGAGSPEASAPAALAAEAKRVYDICSGCRRCYNLCPSFNYLLDTADEQHDGDGAALTPAEDRRVVDLCFGCHLCYPHCPYTPPHRWAVDFPRLMLGARIARAKGEGIRLRDRLLGNPELLGRLGSAVPRLANWANRNRLLRWGMEKALGIDRRRRLPRYARRFSRWFRRQAPPADLGRSGKVALFYTTPVEFNVPETGAAAVRVLWRSGVEVVCPPQVCCGMPALDGGDLAGATRRARRNLTTLGPLVEEGYDIVVPGPSCSRMLKQDYPRLVPGAVTARVAGRVFDLAEYLMRLASEGRLARDFRGGLGRVAYQAPCHLRVQEIGFKSRDALRLVPGTSVELIERCTGMDGTWGFKREFYDESCKVARPLLRDIERAEPDLLVSDCPLAALQMEQARGQRVYHPVEALLAAYEGRTLPR
;
A
#
# COMPACT_ATOMS: atom_id res chain seq x y z
N MET A 1 -0.94 -11.15 26.73
CA MET A 1 -1.15 -12.46 26.08
C MET A 1 -0.07 -12.64 25.03
N SER A 2 0.86 -13.55 25.31
CA SER A 2 2.07 -13.81 24.55
C SER A 2 1.72 -14.34 23.16
N VAL A 3 2.07 -13.60 22.11
CA VAL A 3 2.03 -14.11 20.73
C VAL A 3 3.11 -15.17 20.64
N THR A 4 2.69 -16.42 20.62
CA THR A 4 3.57 -17.55 20.35
C THR A 4 4.29 -17.33 19.03
N ALA A 5 5.61 -17.23 19.12
CA ALA A 5 6.53 -17.35 18.01
C ALA A 5 6.43 -18.77 17.43
N GLY A 6 5.45 -18.99 16.57
CA GLY A 6 5.29 -20.20 15.76
C GLY A 6 5.38 -19.84 14.28
N ALA A 7 6.19 -20.58 13.53
CA ALA A 7 6.62 -20.38 12.14
C ALA A 7 7.66 -19.24 11.96
N GLY A 8 8.91 -19.68 11.75
CA GLY A 8 10.13 -18.87 11.72
C GLY A 8 10.07 -17.63 10.81
N SER A 9 10.98 -16.70 11.09
CA SER A 9 11.24 -15.57 10.19
C SER A 9 11.44 -16.09 8.75
N PRO A 10 10.97 -15.37 7.71
CA PRO A 10 11.19 -15.75 6.31
C PRO A 10 12.68 -15.91 5.93
N GLU A 11 13.59 -15.51 6.83
CA GLU A 11 15.03 -15.66 6.70
C GLU A 11 15.52 -17.10 6.80
N ALA A 12 14.79 -17.98 7.49
CA ALA A 12 15.33 -19.23 8.02
C ALA A 12 14.80 -20.53 7.36
N SER A 13 13.82 -20.47 6.47
CA SER A 13 13.30 -21.69 5.83
C SER A 13 14.20 -22.12 4.67
N ALA A 14 14.86 -23.27 4.82
CA ALA A 14 15.57 -23.94 3.73
C ALA A 14 14.60 -24.17 2.55
N PRO A 15 15.07 -24.20 1.29
CA PRO A 15 14.22 -24.40 0.12
C PRO A 15 13.28 -25.61 0.22
N ALA A 16 13.76 -26.70 0.81
CA ALA A 16 12.96 -27.90 1.07
C ALA A 16 11.79 -27.65 2.06
N ALA A 17 12.01 -26.85 3.10
CA ALA A 17 10.97 -26.50 4.07
C ALA A 17 9.89 -25.60 3.44
N LEU A 18 10.28 -24.66 2.57
CA LEU A 18 9.32 -23.84 1.82
C LEU A 18 8.49 -24.68 0.85
N ALA A 19 9.11 -25.63 0.16
CA ALA A 19 8.39 -26.54 -0.74
C ALA A 19 7.39 -27.44 0.02
N ALA A 20 7.80 -27.99 1.17
CA ALA A 20 6.92 -28.78 2.03
C ALA A 20 5.74 -27.94 2.56
N GLU A 21 6.01 -26.71 2.98
CA GLU A 21 4.97 -25.78 3.42
C GLU A 21 4.03 -25.37 2.29
N ALA A 22 4.53 -25.18 1.06
CA ALA A 22 3.71 -24.90 -0.10
C ALA A 22 2.71 -26.02 -0.37
N LYS A 23 3.19 -27.28 -0.41
CA LYS A 23 2.32 -28.45 -0.57
C LYS A 23 1.22 -28.50 0.50
N ARG A 24 1.60 -28.32 1.76
CA ARG A 24 0.66 -28.33 2.89
C ARG A 24 -0.40 -27.23 2.78
N VAL A 25 0.02 -26.01 2.45
CA VAL A 25 -0.89 -24.87 2.33
C VAL A 25 -1.80 -25.01 1.11
N TYR A 26 -1.27 -25.50 -0.01
CA TYR A 26 -2.03 -25.69 -1.25
C TYR A 26 -3.09 -26.78 -1.11
N ASP A 27 -2.77 -27.91 -0.48
CA ASP A 27 -3.75 -28.94 -0.12
C ASP A 27 -4.92 -28.33 0.67
N ILE A 28 -4.64 -27.65 1.78
CA ILE A 28 -5.66 -27.00 2.61
C ILE A 28 -6.47 -25.95 1.81
N CYS A 29 -5.81 -25.13 0.99
CA CYS A 29 -6.47 -24.12 0.17
C CYS A 29 -7.35 -24.74 -0.91
N SER A 30 -6.92 -25.83 -1.55
CA SER A 30 -7.64 -26.57 -2.60
C SER A 30 -8.87 -27.29 -2.07
N GLY A 31 -8.81 -27.81 -0.84
CA GLY A 31 -9.99 -28.35 -0.14
C GLY A 31 -10.97 -27.25 0.30
N CYS A 32 -10.47 -26.10 0.77
CA CYS A 32 -11.32 -25.04 1.34
C CYS A 32 -11.98 -24.12 0.30
N ARG A 33 -11.25 -23.73 -0.74
CA ARG A 33 -11.67 -22.89 -1.89
C ARG A 33 -12.26 -21.51 -1.60
N ARG A 34 -12.40 -21.11 -0.34
CA ARG A 34 -13.00 -19.83 0.08
C ARG A 34 -12.36 -18.61 -0.60
N CYS A 35 -11.06 -18.69 -0.91
CA CYS A 35 -10.28 -17.60 -1.48
C CYS A 35 -10.39 -17.45 -3.02
N TYR A 36 -11.17 -18.29 -3.72
CA TYR A 36 -11.29 -18.27 -5.18
C TYR A 36 -11.56 -16.87 -5.76
N ASN A 37 -12.43 -16.08 -5.13
CA ASN A 37 -12.78 -14.75 -5.63
C ASN A 37 -11.82 -13.62 -5.21
N LEU A 38 -10.67 -13.94 -4.58
CA LEU A 38 -9.77 -12.91 -4.04
C LEU A 38 -8.72 -12.44 -5.02
N CYS A 39 -8.01 -13.34 -5.71
CA CYS A 39 -6.95 -12.96 -6.65
C CYS A 39 -6.56 -14.08 -7.64
N PRO A 40 -5.86 -13.73 -8.73
CA PRO A 40 -5.44 -14.68 -9.76
C PRO A 40 -4.52 -15.81 -9.26
N SER A 41 -3.78 -15.59 -8.16
CA SER A 41 -2.97 -16.65 -7.54
C SER A 41 -3.84 -17.82 -7.06
N PHE A 42 -4.97 -17.53 -6.43
CA PHE A 42 -5.93 -18.56 -6.02
C PHE A 42 -6.70 -19.14 -7.20
N ASN A 43 -7.07 -18.33 -8.20
CA ASN A 43 -7.70 -18.88 -9.41
C ASN A 43 -6.77 -19.90 -10.07
N TYR A 44 -5.53 -19.50 -10.36
CA TYR A 44 -4.56 -20.40 -10.97
C TYR A 44 -4.28 -21.64 -10.12
N LEU A 45 -4.09 -21.50 -8.81
CA LEU A 45 -3.87 -22.64 -7.91
C LEU A 45 -5.03 -23.65 -7.97
N LEU A 46 -6.26 -23.17 -7.85
CA LEU A 46 -7.45 -24.01 -7.77
C LEU A 46 -7.78 -24.63 -9.13
N ASP A 47 -7.72 -23.85 -10.21
CA ASP A 47 -7.98 -24.32 -11.57
C ASP A 47 -6.92 -25.37 -11.98
N THR A 48 -5.64 -25.14 -11.64
CA THR A 48 -4.56 -26.11 -11.93
C THR A 48 -4.73 -27.40 -11.14
N ALA A 49 -5.08 -27.32 -9.85
CA ALA A 49 -5.32 -28.52 -9.03
C ALA A 49 -6.46 -29.37 -9.63
N ASP A 50 -7.55 -28.73 -10.04
CA ASP A 50 -8.72 -29.42 -10.63
C ASP A 50 -8.43 -30.02 -11.99
N GLU A 51 -7.82 -29.25 -12.88
CA GLU A 51 -7.66 -29.64 -14.29
C GLU A 51 -6.47 -30.57 -14.53
N GLN A 52 -5.42 -30.47 -13.70
CA GLN A 52 -4.15 -31.17 -13.93
C GLN A 52 -3.79 -32.19 -12.85
N HIS A 53 -4.40 -32.12 -11.66
CA HIS A 53 -3.97 -32.89 -10.48
C HIS A 53 -5.13 -33.55 -9.71
N ASP A 54 -6.28 -33.77 -10.34
CA ASP A 54 -7.46 -34.44 -9.74
C ASP A 54 -7.90 -33.83 -8.40
N GLY A 55 -7.79 -32.50 -8.29
CA GLY A 55 -8.14 -31.73 -7.09
C GLY A 55 -7.06 -31.71 -6.00
N ASP A 56 -5.91 -32.37 -6.18
CA ASP A 56 -4.80 -32.35 -5.21
C ASP A 56 -3.90 -31.13 -5.39
N GLY A 57 -4.06 -30.12 -4.54
CA GLY A 57 -3.20 -28.95 -4.51
C GLY A 57 -1.74 -29.24 -4.11
N ALA A 58 -1.45 -30.35 -3.41
CA ALA A 58 -0.07 -30.72 -3.05
C ALA A 58 0.73 -31.33 -4.20
N ALA A 59 0.05 -31.74 -5.28
CA ALA A 59 0.65 -32.34 -6.47
C ALA A 59 1.20 -31.32 -7.47
N LEU A 60 0.96 -30.01 -7.26
CA LEU A 60 1.51 -28.95 -8.10
C LEU A 60 3.03 -29.11 -8.30
N THR A 61 3.45 -29.04 -9.55
CA THR A 61 4.85 -29.07 -9.97
C THR A 61 5.59 -27.79 -9.55
N PRO A 62 6.94 -27.80 -9.50
CA PRO A 62 7.71 -26.60 -9.20
C PRO A 62 7.44 -25.42 -10.15
N ALA A 63 7.09 -25.70 -11.41
CA ALA A 63 6.76 -24.66 -12.38
C ALA A 63 5.39 -24.01 -12.09
N GLU A 64 4.41 -24.80 -11.68
CA GLU A 64 3.08 -24.32 -11.29
C GLU A 64 3.14 -23.57 -9.97
N ASP A 65 3.88 -24.07 -8.97
CA ASP A 65 4.15 -23.35 -7.72
C ASP A 65 4.77 -21.96 -7.99
N ARG A 66 5.80 -21.91 -8.86
CA ARG A 66 6.41 -20.65 -9.27
C ARG A 66 5.39 -19.69 -9.88
N ARG A 67 4.42 -20.21 -10.65
CA ARG A 67 3.35 -19.42 -11.25
C ARG A 67 2.36 -18.90 -10.21
N VAL A 68 1.99 -19.72 -9.21
CA VAL A 68 1.17 -19.28 -8.06
C VAL A 68 1.84 -18.11 -7.34
N VAL A 69 3.16 -18.22 -7.07
CA VAL A 69 3.97 -17.17 -6.42
C VAL A 69 4.03 -15.89 -7.24
N ASP A 70 4.18 -16.01 -8.57
CA ASP A 70 4.27 -14.88 -9.50
C ASP A 70 2.92 -14.16 -9.71
N LEU A 71 1.80 -14.87 -9.54
CA LEU A 71 0.45 -14.30 -9.58
C LEU A 71 -0.01 -13.76 -8.22
N CYS A 72 0.68 -14.08 -7.12
CA CYS A 72 0.37 -13.49 -5.83
C CYS A 72 0.69 -12.00 -5.84
N PHE A 73 -0.16 -11.21 -5.20
CA PHE A 73 -0.03 -9.76 -5.15
C PHE A 73 0.67 -9.27 -3.88
N GLY A 74 0.69 -10.08 -2.81
CA GLY A 74 1.21 -9.59 -1.53
C GLY A 74 0.31 -8.51 -0.93
N CYS A 75 -0.98 -8.54 -1.23
CA CYS A 75 -1.98 -7.67 -0.62
C CYS A 75 -2.44 -8.16 0.78
N HIS A 76 -2.16 -9.43 1.10
CA HIS A 76 -2.47 -10.13 2.35
C HIS A 76 -3.97 -10.24 2.71
N LEU A 77 -4.91 -9.85 1.85
CA LEU A 77 -6.35 -9.95 2.14
C LEU A 77 -6.85 -11.37 2.41
N CYS A 78 -6.18 -12.39 1.88
CA CYS A 78 -6.54 -13.78 2.17
C CYS A 78 -6.24 -14.19 3.61
N TYR A 79 -5.38 -13.48 4.34
CA TYR A 79 -5.03 -13.80 5.72
C TYR A 79 -6.21 -13.55 6.68
N PRO A 80 -6.76 -12.32 6.83
CA PRO A 80 -7.92 -12.09 7.71
C PRO A 80 -9.19 -12.80 7.20
N HIS A 81 -9.24 -13.16 5.92
CA HIS A 81 -10.36 -13.93 5.36
C HIS A 81 -10.30 -15.43 5.67
N CYS A 82 -9.11 -15.95 6.01
CA CYS A 82 -8.88 -17.38 6.18
C CYS A 82 -9.28 -17.85 7.59
N PRO A 83 -10.18 -18.85 7.72
CA PRO A 83 -10.58 -19.38 9.03
C PRO A 83 -9.48 -20.25 9.68
N TYR A 84 -8.38 -20.49 8.97
CA TYR A 84 -7.32 -21.42 9.37
C TYR A 84 -6.00 -20.73 9.72
N THR A 85 -6.01 -19.40 9.88
CA THR A 85 -4.88 -18.66 10.43
C THR A 85 -4.64 -19.02 11.91
N PRO A 86 -3.44 -18.80 12.47
CA PRO A 86 -3.21 -18.96 13.90
C PRO A 86 -4.26 -18.21 14.74
N PRO A 87 -4.77 -18.80 15.84
CA PRO A 87 -4.25 -19.99 16.53
C PRO A 87 -4.81 -21.33 16.02
N HIS A 88 -5.51 -21.37 14.89
CA HIS A 88 -6.01 -22.63 14.32
C HIS A 88 -4.87 -23.63 14.08
N ARG A 89 -5.12 -24.93 14.30
CA ARG A 89 -4.10 -26.00 14.20
C ARG A 89 -3.36 -26.06 12.85
N TRP A 90 -4.01 -25.59 11.78
CA TRP A 90 -3.42 -25.56 10.44
C TRP A 90 -2.54 -24.33 10.19
N ALA A 91 -2.64 -23.28 11.01
CA ALA A 91 -1.76 -22.12 11.00
C ALA A 91 -1.40 -21.61 9.58
N VAL A 92 -2.40 -21.48 8.70
CA VAL A 92 -2.18 -21.11 7.29
C VAL A 92 -1.79 -19.64 7.20
N ASP A 93 -0.62 -19.36 6.62
CA ASP A 93 -0.17 -18.00 6.26
C ASP A 93 0.29 -17.98 4.80
N PHE A 94 -0.69 -18.02 3.88
CA PHE A 94 -0.44 -18.01 2.45
C PHE A 94 0.39 -16.80 1.99
N PRO A 95 0.11 -15.54 2.40
CA PRO A 95 0.92 -14.41 1.97
C PRO A 95 2.39 -14.52 2.38
N ARG A 96 2.68 -15.03 3.59
CA ARG A 96 4.04 -15.18 4.06
C ARG A 96 4.78 -16.31 3.37
N LEU A 97 4.10 -17.41 3.03
CA LEU A 97 4.64 -18.45 2.16
C LEU A 97 5.06 -17.85 0.81
N MET A 98 4.19 -17.04 0.18
CA MET A 98 4.48 -16.39 -1.10
C MET A 98 5.67 -15.43 -1.01
N LEU A 99 5.76 -14.65 0.07
CA LEU A 99 6.90 -13.78 0.34
C LEU A 99 8.19 -14.59 0.57
N GLY A 100 8.12 -15.67 1.35
CA GLY A 100 9.23 -16.58 1.60
C GLY A 100 9.79 -17.19 0.32
N ALA A 101 8.91 -17.65 -0.58
CA ALA A 101 9.28 -18.16 -1.90
C ALA A 101 10.01 -17.10 -2.74
N ARG A 102 9.55 -15.84 -2.73
CA ARG A 102 10.22 -14.73 -3.43
C ARG A 102 11.59 -14.41 -2.84
N ILE A 103 11.72 -14.41 -1.52
CA ILE A 103 12.99 -14.16 -0.83
C ILE A 103 13.98 -15.29 -1.13
N ALA A 104 13.55 -16.55 -1.07
CA ALA A 104 14.39 -17.70 -1.42
C ALA A 104 14.86 -17.62 -2.88
N ARG A 105 13.95 -17.29 -3.81
CA ARG A 105 14.29 -17.04 -5.21
C ARG A 105 15.29 -15.91 -5.38
N ALA A 106 15.08 -14.77 -4.71
CA ALA A 106 15.99 -13.64 -4.75
C ALA A 106 17.39 -13.98 -4.21
N LYS A 107 17.49 -14.85 -3.20
CA LYS A 107 18.77 -15.35 -2.67
C LYS A 107 19.48 -16.29 -3.64
N GLY A 108 18.75 -17.19 -4.30
CA GLY A 108 19.32 -18.21 -5.21
C GLY A 108 19.59 -17.70 -6.63
N GLU A 109 18.63 -17.02 -7.25
CA GLU A 109 18.69 -16.53 -8.64
C GLU A 109 19.19 -15.06 -8.73
N GLY A 110 19.28 -14.37 -7.60
CA GLY A 110 19.46 -12.93 -7.57
C GLY A 110 18.18 -12.15 -7.88
N ILE A 111 18.27 -10.82 -7.80
CA ILE A 111 17.14 -9.92 -8.08
C ILE A 111 17.34 -9.31 -9.46
N ARG A 112 16.35 -9.50 -10.34
CA ARG A 112 16.36 -8.96 -11.70
C ARG A 112 16.48 -7.43 -11.67
N LEU A 113 17.13 -6.85 -12.69
CA LEU A 113 17.30 -5.40 -12.80
C LEU A 113 15.97 -4.64 -12.71
N ARG A 114 14.93 -5.11 -13.41
CA ARG A 114 13.57 -4.55 -13.33
C ARG A 114 13.08 -4.46 -11.88
N ASP A 115 13.19 -5.55 -11.13
CA ASP A 115 12.68 -5.62 -9.76
C ASP A 115 13.54 -4.79 -8.80
N ARG A 116 14.85 -4.68 -9.02
CA ARG A 116 15.72 -3.75 -8.27
C ARG A 116 15.33 -2.29 -8.50
N LEU A 117 15.02 -1.91 -9.73
CA LEU A 117 14.61 -0.55 -10.09
C LEU A 117 13.22 -0.22 -9.50
N LEU A 118 12.23 -1.05 -9.77
CA LEU A 118 10.86 -0.86 -9.26
C LEU A 118 10.79 -0.98 -7.73
N GLY A 119 11.64 -1.82 -7.14
CA GLY A 119 11.81 -1.96 -5.69
C GLY A 119 12.52 -0.79 -5.01
N ASN A 120 12.99 0.21 -5.78
CA ASN A 120 13.66 1.40 -5.26
C ASN A 120 12.97 2.71 -5.72
N PRO A 121 11.72 2.96 -5.31
CA PRO A 121 10.99 4.17 -5.71
C PRO A 121 11.64 5.46 -5.21
N GLU A 122 12.44 5.40 -4.14
CA GLU A 122 13.18 6.57 -3.65
C GLU A 122 14.25 7.01 -4.64
N LEU A 123 15.03 6.07 -5.20
CA LEU A 123 16.02 6.39 -6.23
C LEU A 123 15.32 6.95 -7.49
N LEU A 124 14.29 6.26 -7.97
CA LEU A 124 13.54 6.70 -9.15
C LEU A 124 12.89 8.07 -8.93
N GLY A 125 12.33 8.30 -7.74
CA GLY A 125 11.75 9.57 -7.34
C GLY A 125 12.79 10.70 -7.27
N ARG A 126 13.97 10.44 -6.68
CA ARG A 126 15.04 11.44 -6.61
C ARG A 126 15.51 11.89 -7.99
N LEU A 127 15.65 10.95 -8.92
CA LEU A 127 16.03 11.20 -10.31
C LEU A 127 14.90 11.90 -11.07
N GLY A 128 13.68 11.35 -11.02
CA GLY A 128 12.53 11.88 -11.74
C GLY A 128 12.10 13.28 -11.29
N SER A 129 12.15 13.56 -9.99
CA SER A 129 11.80 14.87 -9.43
C SER A 129 12.91 15.93 -9.51
N ALA A 130 14.11 15.58 -10.01
CA ALA A 130 15.16 16.57 -10.26
C ALA A 130 14.76 17.50 -11.42
N VAL A 131 14.24 16.92 -12.52
CA VAL A 131 13.70 17.65 -13.68
C VAL A 131 12.34 17.04 -14.08
N PRO A 132 11.27 17.29 -13.30
CA PRO A 132 9.99 16.57 -13.45
C PRO A 132 9.33 16.78 -14.81
N ARG A 133 9.52 17.94 -15.45
CA ARG A 133 8.99 18.20 -16.80
C ARG A 133 9.57 17.24 -17.83
N LEU A 134 10.90 17.05 -17.81
CA LEU A 134 11.60 16.15 -18.71
C LEU A 134 11.25 14.68 -18.41
N ALA A 135 11.26 14.29 -17.14
CA ALA A 135 10.91 12.92 -16.73
C ALA A 135 9.48 12.55 -17.15
N ASN A 136 8.52 13.46 -16.95
CA ASN A 136 7.13 13.23 -17.36
C ASN A 136 6.95 13.23 -18.88
N TRP A 137 7.69 14.05 -19.62
CA TRP A 137 7.73 13.99 -21.09
C TRP A 137 8.25 12.63 -21.56
N ALA A 138 9.36 12.17 -20.99
CA ALA A 138 9.95 10.87 -21.32
C ALA A 138 8.97 9.71 -21.03
N ASN A 139 8.28 9.76 -19.90
CA ASN A 139 7.26 8.78 -19.51
C ASN A 139 6.01 8.78 -20.42
N ARG A 140 5.82 9.80 -21.25
CA ARG A 140 4.71 9.89 -22.21
C ARG A 140 5.14 9.62 -23.65
N ASN A 141 6.44 9.65 -23.93
CA ASN A 141 6.98 9.43 -25.26
C ASN A 141 6.84 7.95 -25.66
N ARG A 142 6.14 7.68 -26.78
CA ARG A 142 5.84 6.32 -27.24
C ARG A 142 7.09 5.48 -27.53
N LEU A 143 8.13 6.07 -28.12
CA LEU A 143 9.38 5.37 -28.46
C LEU A 143 10.16 5.00 -27.20
N LEU A 144 10.27 5.93 -26.25
CA LEU A 144 10.95 5.66 -24.97
C LEU A 144 10.20 4.60 -24.15
N ARG A 145 8.87 4.64 -24.16
CA ARG A 145 8.04 3.60 -23.50
C ARG A 145 8.16 2.24 -24.17
N TRP A 146 8.23 2.19 -25.51
CA TRP A 146 8.53 0.96 -26.24
C TRP A 146 9.91 0.40 -25.87
N GLY A 147 10.94 1.25 -25.83
CA GLY A 147 12.29 0.84 -25.42
C GLY A 147 12.33 0.33 -23.98
N MET A 148 11.64 1.01 -23.06
CA MET A 148 11.54 0.60 -21.66
C MET A 148 10.84 -0.75 -21.50
N GLU A 149 9.81 -1.03 -22.29
CA GLU A 149 9.15 -2.34 -22.28
C GLU A 149 10.08 -3.44 -22.78
N LYS A 150 10.83 -3.21 -23.86
CA LYS A 150 11.77 -4.20 -24.41
C LYS A 150 12.97 -4.45 -23.51
N ALA A 151 13.53 -3.40 -22.91
CA ALA A 151 14.72 -3.50 -22.07
C ALA A 151 14.42 -3.93 -20.64
N LEU A 152 13.34 -3.40 -20.04
CA LEU A 152 13.02 -3.60 -18.63
C LEU A 152 11.75 -4.39 -18.39
N GLY A 153 10.94 -4.73 -19.41
CA GLY A 153 9.70 -5.49 -19.21
C GLY A 153 8.60 -4.70 -18.48
N ILE A 154 8.64 -3.37 -18.53
CA ILE A 154 7.57 -2.49 -18.01
C ILE A 154 6.59 -2.20 -19.15
N ASP A 155 5.32 -2.59 -19.00
CA ASP A 155 4.33 -2.48 -20.07
C ASP A 155 4.14 -1.03 -20.54
N ARG A 156 4.25 -0.78 -21.84
CA ARG A 156 4.14 0.57 -22.41
C ARG A 156 2.72 1.15 -22.28
N ARG A 157 1.69 0.29 -22.16
CA ARG A 157 0.28 0.67 -22.03
C ARG A 157 -0.04 1.15 -20.61
N ARG A 158 0.79 0.81 -19.62
CA ARG A 158 0.63 1.31 -18.25
C ARG A 158 1.14 2.75 -18.14
N ARG A 159 0.30 3.64 -17.61
CA ARG A 159 0.71 4.99 -17.20
C ARG A 159 1.65 4.86 -16.01
N LEU A 160 2.76 5.58 -16.04
CA LEU A 160 3.66 5.67 -14.90
C LEU A 160 3.22 6.80 -13.97
N PRO A 161 3.52 6.70 -12.65
CA PRO A 161 3.34 7.81 -11.72
C PRO A 161 4.01 9.08 -12.25
N ARG A 162 3.29 10.20 -12.20
CA ARG A 162 3.84 11.50 -12.61
C ARG A 162 4.83 11.98 -11.55
N TYR A 163 5.98 12.49 -11.95
CA TYR A 163 6.91 13.12 -11.04
C TYR A 163 6.53 14.58 -10.78
N ALA A 164 6.63 15.01 -9.54
CA ALA A 164 6.35 16.35 -9.07
C ALA A 164 7.56 16.96 -8.37
N ARG A 165 7.46 18.24 -8.00
CA ARG A 165 8.41 18.86 -7.07
C ARG A 165 8.25 18.22 -5.69
N ARG A 166 9.35 18.11 -4.96
CA ARG A 166 9.39 17.39 -3.69
C ARG A 166 8.51 17.99 -2.59
N PHE A 167 7.72 17.16 -1.90
CA PHE A 167 6.93 17.58 -0.74
C PHE A 167 7.82 18.15 0.37
N SER A 168 8.93 17.49 0.70
CA SER A 168 9.87 17.96 1.73
C SER A 168 10.39 19.37 1.47
N ARG A 169 10.56 19.77 0.19
CA ARG A 169 10.94 21.13 -0.19
C ARG A 169 9.80 22.13 0.01
N TRP A 170 8.56 21.72 -0.24
CA TRP A 170 7.38 22.53 0.06
C TRP A 170 7.23 22.73 1.57
N PHE A 171 7.35 21.67 2.37
CA PHE A 171 7.17 21.71 3.83
C PHE A 171 8.17 22.65 4.51
N ARG A 172 9.45 22.61 4.13
CA ARG A 172 10.49 23.52 4.66
C ARG A 172 10.25 25.02 4.40
N ARG A 173 9.32 25.36 3.50
CA ARG A 173 8.96 26.75 3.17
C ARG A 173 7.71 27.22 3.88
N GLN A 174 7.04 26.34 4.62
CA GLN A 174 5.83 26.70 5.34
C GLN A 174 6.20 27.23 6.72
N ALA A 175 5.47 28.25 7.17
CA ALA A 175 5.45 28.64 8.58
C ALA A 175 4.25 27.95 9.23
N PRO A 176 4.45 27.14 10.28
CA PRO A 176 3.33 26.56 11.03
C PRO A 176 2.51 27.69 11.68
N PRO A 177 1.19 27.51 11.84
CA PRO A 177 0.37 28.42 12.65
C PRO A 177 0.88 28.51 14.10
N ALA A 178 0.51 29.58 14.80
CA ALA A 178 0.71 29.67 16.25
C ALA A 178 -0.16 28.64 16.99
N ASP A 179 0.23 28.32 18.23
CA ASP A 179 -0.55 27.50 19.18
C ASP A 179 -0.86 26.06 18.73
N LEU A 180 0.12 25.41 18.08
CA LEU A 180 0.08 23.97 17.80
C LEU A 180 0.48 23.13 19.03
N GLY A 181 0.20 21.83 18.96
CA GLY A 181 0.56 20.85 20.00
C GLY A 181 -0.57 20.56 20.99
N ARG A 182 -1.55 21.45 21.12
CA ARG A 182 -2.75 21.24 21.97
C ARG A 182 -3.54 19.98 21.59
N SER A 183 -3.54 19.62 20.31
CA SER A 183 -4.22 18.43 19.80
C SER A 183 -3.30 17.24 19.53
N GLY A 184 -2.06 17.31 20.01
CA GLY A 184 -1.08 16.24 19.90
C GLY A 184 0.10 16.58 19.00
N LYS A 185 1.05 15.66 18.94
CA LYS A 185 2.29 15.78 18.18
C LYS A 185 2.39 14.66 17.16
N VAL A 186 2.67 15.01 15.91
CA VAL A 186 2.72 14.09 14.77
C VAL A 186 4.06 14.19 14.05
N ALA A 187 4.73 13.05 13.92
CA ALA A 187 5.81 12.87 12.97
C ALA A 187 5.24 12.27 11.70
N LEU A 188 5.15 13.08 10.64
CA LEU A 188 4.59 12.66 9.36
C LEU A 188 5.59 11.80 8.60
N PHE A 189 5.33 10.49 8.53
CA PHE A 189 6.02 9.60 7.61
C PHE A 189 5.37 9.75 6.23
N TYR A 190 5.76 10.78 5.48
CA TYR A 190 5.04 11.22 4.29
C TYR A 190 5.01 10.20 3.14
N THR A 191 5.92 9.22 3.10
CA THR A 191 6.02 8.18 2.05
C THR A 191 6.64 8.64 0.72
N THR A 192 7.10 7.68 -0.09
CA THR A 192 7.72 7.99 -1.39
C THR A 192 6.74 8.56 -2.44
N PRO A 193 5.48 8.08 -2.57
CA PRO A 193 4.51 8.74 -3.46
C PRO A 193 4.26 10.20 -3.11
N VAL A 194 4.08 10.56 -1.85
CA VAL A 194 3.88 11.97 -1.47
C VAL A 194 5.13 12.79 -1.73
N GLU A 195 6.32 12.23 -1.46
CA GLU A 195 7.55 12.96 -1.70
C GLU A 195 7.78 13.28 -3.18
N PHE A 196 7.44 12.37 -4.10
CA PHE A 196 7.87 12.49 -5.50
C PHE A 196 6.74 12.59 -6.53
N ASN A 197 5.51 12.22 -6.18
CA ASN A 197 4.42 12.04 -7.15
C ASN A 197 3.18 12.87 -6.83
N VAL A 198 2.70 12.80 -5.59
CA VAL A 198 1.48 13.44 -5.09
C VAL A 198 1.75 14.32 -3.86
N PRO A 199 2.64 15.33 -3.96
CA PRO A 199 2.98 16.20 -2.83
C PRO A 199 1.77 16.98 -2.28
N GLU A 200 0.72 17.17 -3.08
CA GLU A 200 -0.56 17.74 -2.66
C GLU A 200 -1.23 16.97 -1.53
N THR A 201 -1.11 15.64 -1.51
CA THR A 201 -1.65 14.80 -0.44
C THR A 201 -0.95 15.11 0.89
N GLY A 202 0.37 15.27 0.89
CA GLY A 202 1.14 15.64 2.07
C GLY A 202 0.82 17.06 2.54
N ALA A 203 0.69 18.00 1.60
CA ALA A 203 0.30 19.37 1.92
C ALA A 203 -1.10 19.44 2.54
N ALA A 204 -2.04 18.64 2.03
CA ALA A 204 -3.38 18.52 2.59
C ALA A 204 -3.37 17.90 3.99
N ALA A 205 -2.59 16.83 4.19
CA ALA A 205 -2.42 16.21 5.51
C ALA A 205 -1.90 17.20 6.56
N VAL A 206 -0.84 17.95 6.24
CA VAL A 206 -0.27 18.97 7.14
C VAL A 206 -1.31 20.04 7.47
N ARG A 207 -2.02 20.57 6.46
CA ARG A 207 -3.03 21.63 6.68
C ARG A 207 -4.21 21.18 7.53
N VAL A 208 -4.71 19.96 7.31
CA VAL A 208 -5.81 19.38 8.10
C VAL A 208 -5.38 19.13 9.55
N LEU A 209 -4.16 18.62 9.77
CA LEU A 209 -3.60 18.42 11.09
C LEU A 209 -3.38 19.76 11.83
N TRP A 210 -2.78 20.76 11.17
CA TRP A 210 -2.61 22.09 11.74
C TRP A 210 -3.93 22.77 12.08
N ARG A 211 -4.93 22.67 11.20
CA ARG A 211 -6.27 23.20 11.49
C ARG A 211 -6.88 22.57 12.74
N SER A 212 -6.56 21.31 13.01
CA SER A 212 -6.98 20.60 14.22
C SER A 212 -6.09 20.89 15.43
N GLY A 213 -5.10 21.79 15.35
CA GLY A 213 -4.20 22.15 16.46
C GLY A 213 -3.08 21.14 16.74
N VAL A 214 -2.79 20.26 15.77
CA VAL A 214 -1.75 19.23 15.89
C VAL A 214 -0.40 19.81 15.47
N GLU A 215 0.64 19.60 16.29
CA GLU A 215 2.02 19.90 15.89
C GLU A 215 2.50 18.84 14.89
N VAL A 216 3.08 19.26 13.77
CA VAL A 216 3.54 18.35 12.72
C VAL A 216 5.01 18.59 12.42
N VAL A 217 5.82 17.54 12.53
CA VAL A 217 7.21 17.50 12.07
C VAL A 217 7.34 16.50 10.92
N CYS A 218 8.28 16.76 10.01
CA CYS A 218 8.63 15.83 8.92
C CYS A 218 10.09 15.40 9.09
N PRO A 219 10.37 14.30 9.81
CA PRO A 219 11.74 13.86 10.01
C PRO A 219 12.40 13.41 8.69
N PRO A 220 13.75 13.46 8.62
CA PRO A 220 14.48 12.75 7.58
C PRO A 220 14.05 11.27 7.57
N GLN A 221 13.69 10.76 6.40
CA GLN A 221 13.19 9.41 6.25
C GLN A 221 13.57 8.86 4.88
N VAL A 222 13.57 7.53 4.76
CA VAL A 222 13.76 6.80 3.51
C VAL A 222 12.51 5.99 3.18
N CYS A 223 12.46 5.40 1.98
CA CYS A 223 11.37 4.48 1.63
C CYS A 223 11.09 3.46 2.75
N CYS A 224 9.82 3.14 3.02
CA CYS A 224 9.44 2.15 4.04
C CYS A 224 10.02 0.75 3.76
N GLY A 225 10.40 0.45 2.51
CA GLY A 225 10.98 -0.83 2.13
C GLY A 225 9.98 -1.84 1.55
N MET A 226 8.67 -1.54 1.54
CA MET A 226 7.66 -2.44 0.98
C MET A 226 7.97 -2.88 -0.47
N PRO A 227 8.30 -1.98 -1.42
CA PRO A 227 8.57 -2.42 -2.80
C PRO A 227 9.81 -3.31 -2.94
N ALA A 228 10.80 -3.12 -2.05
CA ALA A 228 11.98 -3.97 -1.98
C ALA A 228 11.60 -5.36 -1.45
N LEU A 229 10.83 -5.41 -0.35
CA LEU A 229 10.35 -6.64 0.25
C LEU A 229 9.47 -7.45 -0.71
N ASP A 230 8.51 -6.79 -1.38
CA ASP A 230 7.61 -7.42 -2.37
C ASP A 230 8.38 -8.09 -3.52
N GLY A 231 9.53 -7.51 -3.89
CA GLY A 231 10.44 -8.03 -4.91
C GLY A 231 11.44 -9.07 -4.39
N GLY A 232 11.41 -9.42 -3.10
CA GLY A 232 12.32 -10.37 -2.46
C GLY A 232 13.63 -9.77 -1.93
N ASP A 233 13.85 -8.45 -2.04
CA ASP A 233 15.00 -7.74 -1.46
C ASP A 233 14.83 -7.52 0.05
N LEU A 234 14.89 -8.62 0.80
CA LEU A 234 14.77 -8.60 2.25
C LEU A 234 15.85 -7.74 2.90
N ALA A 235 17.10 -7.89 2.46
CA ALA A 235 18.21 -7.13 3.01
C ALA A 235 18.04 -5.62 2.80
N GLY A 236 17.56 -5.20 1.62
CA GLY A 236 17.26 -3.81 1.35
C GLY A 236 16.05 -3.28 2.11
N ALA A 237 15.01 -4.10 2.34
CA ALA A 237 13.90 -3.72 3.20
C ALA A 237 14.38 -3.51 4.66
N THR A 238 15.14 -4.45 5.20
CA THR A 238 15.69 -4.40 6.57
C THR A 238 16.62 -3.20 6.77
N ARG A 239 17.51 -2.89 5.81
CA ARG A 239 18.37 -1.69 5.88
C ARG A 239 17.57 -0.40 5.97
N ARG A 240 16.49 -0.27 5.19
CA ARG A 240 15.61 0.90 5.20
C ARG A 240 14.80 1.00 6.48
N ALA A 241 14.29 -0.13 6.98
CA ALA A 241 13.60 -0.19 8.26
C ALA A 241 14.50 0.31 9.41
N ARG A 242 15.74 -0.19 9.50
CA ARG A 242 16.73 0.28 10.50
C ARG A 242 16.97 1.78 10.39
N ARG A 243 17.18 2.31 9.18
CA ARG A 243 17.40 3.75 8.96
C ARG A 243 16.20 4.61 9.34
N ASN A 244 14.98 4.15 9.09
CA ASN A 244 13.80 4.88 9.53
C ASN A 244 13.70 4.87 11.06
N LEU A 245 13.97 3.73 11.71
CA LEU A 245 13.94 3.61 13.17
C LEU A 245 14.92 4.54 13.89
N THR A 246 16.07 4.88 13.30
CA THR A 246 17.01 5.86 13.91
C THR A 246 16.43 7.27 14.02
N THR A 247 15.40 7.59 13.24
CA THR A 247 14.74 8.91 13.26
C THR A 247 13.38 8.87 13.95
N LEU A 248 12.61 7.79 13.76
CA LEU A 248 11.28 7.64 14.35
C LEU A 248 11.34 7.28 15.84
N GLY A 249 12.34 6.50 16.26
CA GLY A 249 12.50 6.07 17.66
C GLY A 249 12.56 7.25 18.66
N PRO A 250 13.50 8.20 18.48
CA PRO A 250 13.60 9.38 19.35
C PRO A 250 12.32 10.23 19.37
N LEU A 251 11.69 10.45 18.21
CA LEU A 251 10.43 11.22 18.15
C LEU A 251 9.30 10.55 18.94
N VAL A 252 9.21 9.22 18.90
CA VAL A 252 8.23 8.50 19.72
C VAL A 252 8.51 8.65 21.22
N GLU A 253 9.79 8.72 21.63
CA GLU A 253 10.17 9.00 23.02
C GLU A 253 9.78 10.44 23.44
N GLU A 254 9.84 11.39 22.51
CA GLU A 254 9.37 12.78 22.68
C GLU A 254 7.83 12.93 22.64
N GLY A 255 7.10 11.81 22.51
CA GLY A 255 5.63 11.78 22.55
C GLY A 255 4.95 12.00 21.20
N TYR A 256 5.68 11.92 20.08
CA TYR A 256 5.08 11.99 18.74
C TYR A 256 4.43 10.65 18.36
N ASP A 257 3.26 10.75 17.76
CA ASP A 257 2.67 9.65 17.00
C ASP A 257 3.17 9.70 15.54
N ILE A 258 3.42 8.53 14.94
CA ILE A 258 3.87 8.43 13.55
C ILE A 258 2.64 8.32 12.64
N VAL A 259 2.35 9.35 11.85
CA VAL A 259 1.17 9.36 10.97
C VAL A 259 1.58 9.17 9.52
N VAL A 260 0.85 8.32 8.79
CA VAL A 260 1.22 7.88 7.44
C VAL A 260 0.06 8.08 6.46
N PRO A 261 0.18 8.91 5.42
CA PRO A 261 -0.83 9.13 4.39
C PRO A 261 -0.72 8.09 3.24
N GLY A 262 -0.45 6.83 3.58
CA GLY A 262 -0.13 5.82 2.58
C GLY A 262 -0.23 4.39 3.13
N PRO A 263 -1.15 3.56 2.61
CA PRO A 263 -1.58 2.34 3.28
C PRO A 263 -0.52 1.25 3.33
N SER A 264 0.27 1.10 2.26
CA SER A 264 1.40 0.16 2.25
C SER A 264 2.47 0.54 3.27
N CYS A 265 2.67 1.85 3.50
CA CYS A 265 3.68 2.32 4.44
C CYS A 265 3.21 2.18 5.89
N SER A 266 1.95 2.52 6.21
CA SER A 266 1.40 2.30 7.56
C SER A 266 1.45 0.82 7.93
N ARG A 267 1.03 -0.07 7.01
CA ARG A 267 1.13 -1.52 7.18
C ARG A 267 2.58 -1.97 7.41
N MET A 268 3.51 -1.54 6.56
CA MET A 268 4.93 -1.90 6.66
C MET A 268 5.51 -1.57 8.04
N LEU A 269 5.26 -0.35 8.52
CA LEU A 269 5.77 0.13 9.79
C LEU A 269 5.11 -0.59 10.99
N LYS A 270 3.81 -0.90 10.92
CA LYS A 270 3.08 -1.58 12.00
C LYS A 270 3.35 -3.08 12.07
N GLN A 271 3.30 -3.78 10.95
CA GLN A 271 3.21 -5.24 10.89
C GLN A 271 4.52 -5.90 10.44
N ASP A 272 5.27 -5.27 9.54
CA ASP A 272 6.45 -5.88 8.93
C ASP A 272 7.75 -5.46 9.64
N TYR A 273 7.87 -4.21 10.09
CA TYR A 273 9.05 -3.74 10.84
C TYR A 273 9.36 -4.59 12.09
N PRO A 274 8.40 -4.97 12.96
CA PRO A 274 8.68 -5.83 14.10
C PRO A 274 9.30 -7.18 13.73
N ARG A 275 9.07 -7.65 12.50
CA ARG A 275 9.65 -8.89 11.97
C ARG A 275 11.02 -8.67 11.32
N LEU A 276 11.19 -7.57 10.60
CA LEU A 276 12.45 -7.23 9.91
C LEU A 276 13.55 -6.76 10.88
N VAL A 277 13.16 -6.03 11.92
CA VAL A 277 14.07 -5.47 12.92
C VAL A 277 13.45 -5.65 14.30
N PRO A 278 13.45 -6.88 14.86
CA PRO A 278 12.90 -7.12 16.19
C PRO A 278 13.65 -6.30 17.26
N GLY A 279 12.92 -5.77 18.24
CA GLY A 279 13.51 -5.02 19.35
C GLY A 279 12.55 -4.04 20.00
N ALA A 280 12.92 -3.53 21.19
CA ALA A 280 12.08 -2.64 21.99
C ALA A 280 11.76 -1.33 21.27
N VAL A 281 12.74 -0.71 20.59
CA VAL A 281 12.54 0.51 19.80
C VAL A 281 11.51 0.27 18.70
N THR A 282 11.65 -0.83 17.95
CA THR A 282 10.71 -1.17 16.88
C THR A 282 9.31 -1.41 17.40
N ALA A 283 9.16 -2.15 18.50
CA ALA A 283 7.86 -2.40 19.11
C ALA A 283 7.18 -1.09 19.56
N ARG A 284 7.95 -0.17 20.16
CA ARG A 284 7.45 1.14 20.58
C ARG A 284 7.01 1.99 19.39
N VAL A 285 7.82 2.05 18.33
CA VAL A 285 7.48 2.78 17.09
C VAL A 285 6.23 2.17 16.45
N ALA A 286 6.19 0.85 16.25
CA ALA A 286 5.05 0.17 15.63
C ALA A 286 3.74 0.41 16.39
N GLY A 287 3.78 0.43 17.73
CA GLY A 287 2.62 0.73 18.58
C GLY A 287 2.14 2.20 18.55
N ARG A 288 2.90 3.08 17.88
CA ARG A 288 2.61 4.52 17.75
C ARG A 288 2.42 4.96 16.30
N VAL A 289 2.36 4.00 15.38
CA VAL A 289 2.06 4.28 13.96
C VAL A 289 0.56 4.30 13.76
N PHE A 290 0.07 5.28 13.03
CA PHE A 290 -1.32 5.41 12.63
C PHE A 290 -1.40 5.65 11.13
N ASP A 291 -2.39 5.04 10.49
CA ASP A 291 -2.83 5.56 9.19
C ASP A 291 -3.40 6.98 9.39
N LEU A 292 -3.27 7.84 8.37
CA LEU A 292 -3.76 9.22 8.47
C LEU A 292 -5.24 9.28 8.86
N ALA A 293 -6.11 8.51 8.22
CA ALA A 293 -7.54 8.57 8.53
C ALA A 293 -7.85 7.97 9.90
N GLU A 294 -7.12 6.94 10.32
CA GLU A 294 -7.20 6.39 11.68
C GLU A 294 -6.89 7.45 12.73
N TYR A 295 -5.81 8.22 12.52
CA TYR A 295 -5.42 9.30 13.41
C TYR A 295 -6.48 10.42 13.45
N LEU A 296 -6.99 10.84 12.30
CA LEU A 296 -8.04 11.86 12.22
C LEU A 296 -9.32 11.40 12.93
N MET A 297 -9.70 10.14 12.80
CA MET A 297 -10.86 9.59 13.50
C MET A 297 -10.63 9.47 15.02
N ARG A 298 -9.40 9.22 15.46
CA ARG A 298 -9.03 9.29 16.88
C ARG A 298 -9.23 10.71 17.44
N LEU A 299 -8.71 11.72 16.73
CA LEU A 299 -8.96 13.12 17.10
C LEU A 299 -10.46 13.45 17.09
N ALA A 300 -11.22 12.91 16.15
CA ALA A 300 -12.66 13.15 16.06
C ALA A 300 -13.42 12.57 17.25
N SER A 301 -13.03 11.38 17.74
CA SER A 301 -13.61 10.78 18.95
C SER A 301 -13.22 11.50 20.23
N GLU A 302 -12.05 12.15 20.24
CA GLU A 302 -11.57 12.95 21.37
C GLU A 302 -12.09 14.40 21.36
N GLY A 303 -12.90 14.78 20.36
CA GLY A 303 -13.40 16.16 20.21
C GLY A 303 -12.33 17.17 19.77
N ARG A 304 -11.19 16.69 19.25
CA ARG A 304 -10.02 17.51 18.88
C ARG A 304 -9.87 17.75 17.38
N LEU A 305 -10.60 17.00 16.56
CA LEU A 305 -10.64 17.24 15.11
C LEU A 305 -11.49 18.49 14.83
N ALA A 306 -10.95 19.44 14.07
CA ALA A 306 -11.74 20.57 13.60
C ALA A 306 -12.93 20.08 12.75
N ARG A 307 -14.12 20.68 12.92
CA ARG A 307 -15.32 20.32 12.14
C ARG A 307 -15.98 21.51 11.45
N ASP A 308 -15.23 22.59 11.28
CA ASP A 308 -15.64 23.83 10.62
C ASP A 308 -15.62 23.71 9.09
N PHE A 309 -16.28 22.67 8.57
CA PHE A 309 -16.44 22.43 7.14
C PHE A 309 -17.30 23.53 6.51
N ARG A 310 -16.83 24.09 5.39
CA ARG A 310 -17.49 25.19 4.66
C ARG A 310 -18.24 24.71 3.41
N GLY A 311 -18.09 23.45 3.03
CA GLY A 311 -18.78 22.84 1.89
C GLY A 311 -18.90 21.32 2.02
N GLY A 312 -19.82 20.75 1.25
CA GLY A 312 -20.03 19.30 1.15
C GLY A 312 -19.22 18.65 0.02
N LEU A 313 -19.16 17.31 0.04
CA LEU A 313 -18.46 16.53 -0.99
C LEU A 313 -19.40 15.80 -1.97
N GLY A 314 -20.72 15.88 -1.76
CA GLY A 314 -21.70 15.23 -2.65
C GLY A 314 -21.65 13.70 -2.55
N ARG A 315 -21.79 13.01 -3.69
CA ARG A 315 -21.68 11.55 -3.78
C ARG A 315 -20.23 11.13 -3.97
N VAL A 316 -19.67 10.48 -2.95
CA VAL A 316 -18.28 10.02 -2.96
C VAL A 316 -18.24 8.50 -3.14
N ALA A 317 -17.53 8.02 -4.16
CA ALA A 317 -17.12 6.63 -4.25
C ALA A 317 -15.74 6.48 -3.62
N TYR A 318 -15.64 5.69 -2.56
CA TYR A 318 -14.39 5.41 -1.86
C TYR A 318 -13.92 3.99 -2.15
N GLN A 319 -12.81 3.86 -2.88
CA GLN A 319 -12.13 2.58 -3.08
C GLN A 319 -11.25 2.30 -1.87
N ALA A 320 -11.55 1.24 -1.11
CA ALA A 320 -10.80 0.86 0.09
C ALA A 320 -9.55 0.02 -0.27
N PRO A 321 -8.32 0.55 -0.08
CA PRO A 321 -7.10 -0.17 -0.44
C PRO A 321 -6.87 -1.43 0.41
N CYS A 322 -6.34 -2.48 -0.22
CA CYS A 322 -6.10 -3.77 0.43
C CYS A 322 -5.22 -3.65 1.68
N HIS A 323 -4.18 -2.82 1.63
CA HIS A 323 -3.26 -2.62 2.76
C HIS A 323 -3.85 -1.82 3.92
N LEU A 324 -4.98 -1.11 3.76
CA LEU A 324 -5.74 -0.61 4.92
C LEU A 324 -6.60 -1.72 5.52
N ARG A 325 -7.29 -2.47 4.66
CA ARG A 325 -8.22 -3.53 5.09
C ARG A 325 -7.52 -4.61 5.91
N VAL A 326 -6.32 -5.02 5.52
CA VAL A 326 -5.51 -6.02 6.27
C VAL A 326 -4.91 -5.50 7.58
N GLN A 327 -4.99 -4.19 7.84
CA GLN A 327 -4.66 -3.65 9.16
C GLN A 327 -5.81 -3.79 10.15
N GLU A 328 -7.02 -4.17 9.69
CA GLU A 328 -8.20 -4.40 10.53
C GLU A 328 -8.61 -3.19 11.39
N ILE A 329 -8.22 -1.99 10.97
CA ILE A 329 -8.55 -0.71 11.63
C ILE A 329 -9.93 -0.16 11.26
N GLY A 330 -10.72 -0.90 10.47
CA GLY A 330 -12.00 -0.44 9.91
C GLY A 330 -11.84 0.56 8.75
N PHE A 331 -12.96 1.12 8.27
CA PHE A 331 -12.98 2.02 7.10
C PHE A 331 -12.86 3.50 7.50
N LYS A 332 -11.75 3.86 8.16
CA LYS A 332 -11.59 5.19 8.78
C LYS A 332 -11.67 6.35 7.77
N SER A 333 -11.19 6.18 6.55
CA SER A 333 -11.30 7.21 5.51
C SER A 333 -12.76 7.45 5.08
N ARG A 334 -13.57 6.39 4.97
CA ARG A 334 -15.02 6.50 4.74
C ARG A 334 -15.67 7.29 5.88
N ASP A 335 -15.36 6.92 7.10
CA ASP A 335 -15.97 7.50 8.29
C ASP A 335 -15.58 8.98 8.44
N ALA A 336 -14.32 9.35 8.15
CA ALA A 336 -13.86 10.72 8.15
C ALA A 336 -14.58 11.57 7.09
N LEU A 337 -14.76 11.06 5.87
CA LEU A 337 -15.49 11.75 4.81
C LEU A 337 -16.97 11.96 5.16
N ARG A 338 -17.59 11.01 5.88
CA ARG A 338 -18.98 11.12 6.38
C ARG A 338 -19.17 12.18 7.47
N LEU A 339 -18.09 12.70 8.07
CA LEU A 339 -18.19 13.84 9.00
C LEU A 339 -18.51 15.15 8.27
N VAL A 340 -18.30 15.21 6.95
CA VAL A 340 -18.55 16.42 6.15
C VAL A 340 -20.05 16.52 5.83
N PRO A 341 -20.74 17.62 6.19
CA PRO A 341 -22.15 17.82 5.88
C PRO A 341 -22.45 17.68 4.38
N GLY A 342 -23.62 17.15 4.02
CA GLY A 342 -24.04 16.99 2.62
C GLY A 342 -23.20 15.97 1.84
N THR A 343 -22.56 15.02 2.53
CA THR A 343 -21.71 13.98 1.90
C THR A 343 -22.31 12.60 2.08
N SER A 344 -22.43 11.86 0.98
CA SER A 344 -22.72 10.43 0.99
C SER A 344 -21.48 9.68 0.52
N VAL A 345 -21.17 8.55 1.15
CA VAL A 345 -19.98 7.76 0.81
C VAL A 345 -20.37 6.32 0.55
N GLU A 346 -20.20 5.91 -0.70
CA GLU A 346 -20.28 4.53 -1.15
C GLU A 346 -18.91 3.86 -1.02
N LEU A 347 -18.88 2.72 -0.34
CA LEU A 347 -17.66 1.96 -0.08
C LEU A 347 -17.49 0.88 -1.15
N ILE A 348 -16.37 0.89 -1.86
CA ILE A 348 -16.04 -0.09 -2.89
C ILE A 348 -14.82 -0.92 -2.46
N GLU A 349 -15.07 -2.18 -2.11
CA GLU A 349 -14.09 -3.12 -1.55
C GLU A 349 -13.45 -4.04 -2.62
N ARG A 350 -13.29 -3.52 -3.83
CA ARG A 350 -12.72 -4.25 -4.96
C ARG A 350 -11.23 -3.95 -5.14
N CYS A 351 -10.48 -4.98 -5.56
CA CYS A 351 -9.08 -4.85 -5.92
C CYS A 351 -8.92 -3.99 -7.18
N THR A 352 -7.88 -3.16 -7.22
CA THR A 352 -7.54 -2.37 -8.42
C THR A 352 -6.68 -3.14 -9.42
N GLY A 353 -6.09 -4.27 -9.00
CA GLY A 353 -5.17 -5.05 -9.83
C GLY A 353 -3.83 -4.36 -10.12
N MET A 354 -3.54 -3.17 -9.57
CA MET A 354 -2.25 -2.50 -9.78
C MET A 354 -1.13 -3.16 -8.98
N ASP A 355 -1.43 -3.46 -7.72
CA ASP A 355 -0.61 -4.24 -6.80
C ASP A 355 0.90 -3.90 -6.83
N GLY A 356 1.24 -2.74 -6.26
CA GLY A 356 2.63 -2.31 -6.15
C GLY A 356 3.32 -2.23 -7.51
N THR A 357 4.31 -3.09 -7.73
CA THR A 357 5.10 -3.13 -8.97
C THR A 357 4.54 -4.13 -10.00
N TRP A 358 3.61 -5.00 -9.58
CA TRP A 358 3.13 -6.14 -10.37
C TRP A 358 2.38 -5.69 -11.63
N GLY A 359 1.42 -4.79 -11.49
CA GLY A 359 0.61 -4.28 -12.61
C GLY A 359 1.40 -3.47 -13.64
N PHE A 360 2.63 -3.05 -13.34
CA PHE A 360 3.52 -2.40 -14.30
C PHE A 360 4.24 -3.38 -15.23
N LYS A 361 4.33 -4.66 -14.87
CA LYS A 361 5.09 -5.67 -15.64
C LYS A 361 4.28 -6.12 -16.84
N ARG A 362 4.93 -6.24 -18.00
CA ARG A 362 4.30 -6.61 -19.28
C ARG A 362 3.50 -7.90 -19.19
N GLU A 363 4.07 -8.92 -18.55
CA GLU A 363 3.45 -10.24 -18.40
C GLU A 363 2.18 -10.25 -17.51
N PHE A 364 1.92 -9.17 -16.78
CA PHE A 364 0.82 -9.07 -15.83
C PHE A 364 -0.17 -7.94 -16.17
N TYR A 365 0.08 -7.18 -17.23
CA TYR A 365 -0.75 -6.02 -17.57
C TYR A 365 -2.21 -6.42 -17.83
N ASP A 366 -2.43 -7.44 -18.65
CA ASP A 366 -3.78 -7.85 -19.05
C ASP A 366 -4.55 -8.47 -17.88
N GLU A 367 -3.87 -9.25 -17.03
CA GLU A 367 -4.46 -9.80 -15.81
C GLU A 367 -4.78 -8.69 -14.78
N SER A 368 -3.89 -7.70 -14.62
CA SER A 368 -4.15 -6.48 -13.83
C SER A 368 -5.41 -5.75 -14.28
N CYS A 369 -5.59 -5.59 -15.59
CA CYS A 369 -6.79 -4.97 -16.16
C CYS A 369 -8.04 -5.83 -15.95
N LYS A 370 -7.94 -7.17 -16.07
CA LYS A 370 -9.03 -8.10 -15.80
C LYS A 370 -9.50 -8.01 -14.34
N VAL A 371 -8.57 -8.03 -13.37
CA VAL A 371 -8.85 -7.89 -11.94
C VAL A 371 -9.57 -6.57 -11.62
N ALA A 372 -9.27 -5.49 -12.33
CA ALA A 372 -9.90 -4.18 -12.12
C ALA A 372 -11.35 -4.09 -12.64
N ARG A 373 -11.81 -4.99 -13.53
CA ARG A 373 -13.13 -4.86 -14.18
C ARG A 373 -14.31 -4.77 -13.20
N PRO A 374 -14.41 -5.60 -12.15
CA PRO A 374 -15.48 -5.49 -11.16
C PRO A 374 -15.48 -4.13 -10.44
N LEU A 375 -14.29 -3.64 -10.04
CA LEU A 375 -14.13 -2.30 -9.45
C LEU A 375 -14.70 -1.21 -10.36
N LEU A 376 -14.34 -1.25 -11.65
CA LEU A 376 -14.76 -0.22 -12.60
C LEU A 376 -16.29 -0.22 -12.82
N ARG A 377 -16.92 -1.40 -12.83
CA ARG A 377 -18.38 -1.51 -12.88
C ARG A 377 -19.05 -0.97 -11.63
N ASP A 378 -18.49 -1.26 -10.46
CA ASP A 378 -19.04 -0.76 -9.19
C ASP A 378 -18.92 0.78 -9.13
N ILE A 379 -17.79 1.36 -9.59
CA ILE A 379 -17.62 2.82 -9.71
C ILE A 379 -18.62 3.42 -10.71
N GLU A 380 -18.87 2.75 -11.84
CA GLU A 380 -19.83 3.22 -12.84
C GLU A 380 -21.25 3.28 -12.28
N ARG A 381 -21.67 2.24 -11.56
CA ARG A 381 -22.98 2.16 -10.90
C ARG A 381 -23.17 3.21 -9.81
N ALA A 382 -22.09 3.57 -9.12
CA ALA A 382 -22.12 4.57 -8.05
C ALA A 382 -22.35 6.00 -8.56
N GLU A 383 -22.06 6.27 -9.85
CA GLU A 383 -22.13 7.60 -10.47
C GLU A 383 -21.58 8.74 -9.58
N PRO A 384 -20.35 8.62 -9.06
CA PRO A 384 -19.87 9.53 -8.02
C PRO A 384 -19.54 10.92 -8.56
N ASP A 385 -19.80 11.95 -7.75
CA ASP A 385 -19.26 13.29 -7.95
C ASP A 385 -17.75 13.33 -7.71
N LEU A 386 -17.25 12.47 -6.82
CA LEU A 386 -15.86 12.40 -6.41
C LEU A 386 -15.42 10.95 -6.20
N LEU A 387 -14.28 10.58 -6.81
CA LEU A 387 -13.63 9.29 -6.60
C LEU A 387 -12.41 9.46 -5.68
N VAL A 388 -12.35 8.67 -4.61
CA VAL A 388 -11.28 8.76 -3.60
C VAL A 388 -10.64 7.41 -3.28
N SER A 389 -9.35 7.43 -2.96
CA SER A 389 -8.58 6.28 -2.47
C SER A 389 -7.32 6.74 -1.73
N ASP A 390 -6.98 6.10 -0.61
CA ASP A 390 -5.75 6.40 0.15
C ASP A 390 -4.47 5.91 -0.58
N CYS A 391 -4.61 5.13 -1.65
CA CYS A 391 -3.48 4.55 -2.36
C CYS A 391 -3.24 5.24 -3.72
N PRO A 392 -2.13 5.98 -3.91
CA PRO A 392 -1.80 6.61 -5.19
C PRO A 392 -1.64 5.62 -6.36
N LEU A 393 -1.26 4.38 -6.08
CA LEU A 393 -1.17 3.33 -7.11
C LEU A 393 -2.56 2.78 -7.49
N ALA A 394 -3.48 2.67 -6.53
CA ALA A 394 -4.87 2.35 -6.82
C ALA A 394 -5.53 3.46 -7.64
N ALA A 395 -5.30 4.72 -7.25
CA ALA A 395 -5.68 5.91 -7.99
C ALA A 395 -5.20 5.82 -9.44
N LEU A 396 -3.91 5.57 -9.68
CA LEU A 396 -3.34 5.47 -11.02
C LEU A 396 -4.08 4.49 -11.96
N GLN A 397 -4.51 3.33 -11.45
CA GLN A 397 -5.30 2.38 -12.24
C GLN A 397 -6.66 2.97 -12.61
N MET A 398 -7.37 3.51 -11.63
CA MET A 398 -8.71 4.06 -11.81
C MET A 398 -8.68 5.28 -12.74
N GLU A 399 -7.70 6.18 -12.57
CA GLU A 399 -7.48 7.34 -13.43
C GLU A 399 -7.14 6.92 -14.87
N GLN A 400 -6.33 5.87 -15.03
CA GLN A 400 -6.02 5.34 -16.35
C GLN A 400 -7.27 4.77 -17.04
N ALA A 401 -8.10 4.05 -16.31
CA ALA A 401 -9.28 3.39 -16.86
C ALA A 401 -10.44 4.34 -17.13
N ARG A 402 -10.63 5.37 -16.29
CA ARG A 402 -11.79 6.28 -16.33
C ARG A 402 -11.47 7.63 -16.96
N GLY A 403 -10.21 8.05 -17.00
CA GLY A 403 -9.84 9.41 -17.37
C GLY A 403 -10.23 10.47 -16.34
N GLN A 404 -10.80 10.06 -15.20
CA GLN A 404 -11.20 10.91 -14.08
C GLN A 404 -10.10 10.95 -13.03
N ARG A 405 -9.88 12.08 -12.35
CA ARG A 405 -8.88 12.17 -11.27
C ARG A 405 -9.37 11.43 -10.02
N VAL A 406 -8.45 10.77 -9.32
CA VAL A 406 -8.74 10.15 -8.01
C VAL A 406 -7.97 10.90 -6.93
N TYR A 407 -8.69 11.33 -5.90
CA TYR A 407 -8.12 12.12 -4.82
C TYR A 407 -7.82 11.27 -3.59
N HIS A 408 -6.81 11.66 -2.82
CA HIS A 408 -6.67 11.13 -1.48
C HIS A 408 -7.80 11.67 -0.59
N PRO A 409 -8.40 10.88 0.34
CA PRO A 409 -9.46 11.35 1.23
C PRO A 409 -9.14 12.66 1.97
N VAL A 410 -7.90 12.85 2.39
CA VAL A 410 -7.47 14.11 3.04
C VAL A 410 -7.49 15.34 2.13
N GLU A 411 -7.31 15.17 0.81
CA GLU A 411 -7.45 16.29 -0.13
C GLU A 411 -8.92 16.71 -0.26
N ALA A 412 -9.84 15.73 -0.23
CA ALA A 412 -11.28 15.97 -0.16
C ALA A 412 -11.67 16.67 1.15
N LEU A 413 -11.16 16.20 2.30
CA LEU A 413 -11.38 16.87 3.58
C LEU A 413 -10.88 18.32 3.58
N LEU A 414 -9.68 18.57 3.05
CA LEU A 414 -9.17 19.94 2.93
C LEU A 414 -10.07 20.81 2.04
N ALA A 415 -10.53 20.28 0.91
CA ALA A 415 -11.45 21.00 0.03
C ALA A 415 -12.76 21.35 0.75
N ALA A 416 -13.32 20.45 1.55
CA ALA A 416 -14.49 20.70 2.39
C ALA A 416 -14.25 21.79 3.44
N TYR A 417 -13.11 21.80 4.14
CA TYR A 417 -12.74 22.87 5.08
C TYR A 417 -12.62 24.24 4.40
N GLU A 418 -12.17 24.27 3.16
CA GLU A 418 -11.95 25.50 2.40
C GLU A 418 -13.18 25.91 1.57
N GLY A 419 -14.25 25.10 1.55
CA GLY A 419 -15.45 25.35 0.73
C GLY A 419 -15.16 25.30 -0.77
N ARG A 420 -14.10 24.60 -1.18
CA ARG A 420 -13.68 24.49 -2.58
C ARG A 420 -14.25 23.25 -3.23
N THR A 421 -14.66 23.38 -4.48
CA THR A 421 -15.02 22.24 -5.32
C THR A 421 -13.75 21.61 -5.90
N LEU A 422 -13.63 20.29 -5.80
CA LEU A 422 -12.58 19.55 -6.50
C LEU A 422 -13.00 19.33 -7.96
N PRO A 423 -12.09 19.55 -8.94
CA PRO A 423 -12.35 19.20 -10.33
C PRO A 423 -12.80 17.75 -10.48
N ARG A 424 -13.82 17.55 -11.32
CA ARG A 424 -14.31 16.20 -11.66
C ARG A 424 -13.31 15.45 -12.53
#